data_AF-A0A5K1HNB4-F1
#
_entry.id   AF-A0A5K1HNB4-F1
#
_cell.length_a   1.000
_cell.length_b   1.000
_cell.length_c   1.000
_cell.angle_alpha   90.00
_cell.angle_beta   90.00
_cell.angle_gamma   90.00
#
_symmetry.space_group_name_H-M   'P 1'
#
loop_
_entity.id
_entity.type
_entity.pdbx_description
1 polymer ?
#
loop_
_entity_poly.entity_id
_entity_poly.type
_entity_poly.pdbx_seq_one_letter_code
_entity_poly.pdbx_strand_id
1 'polypeptide(L)'
;ASIEDYYGELKADFANKFLGGGALFSGCVQEEIMFTNHPELFTVQLLCEVMRPNECIFLSGYKKYFKNKGYGWTAEYDGHETHEYKYDVNKQAIEYITAIDALHFVHKGYGAQFSAELVNREILKAYCGFNFKNPSVKKVITGNWGCGAFGGNIPLKFIIQWLACSLVKKEM
;
A
#
# COMPACT_ATOMS: atom_id res chain seq x y z
N ALA A 1 -0.15 12.55 10.56
CA ALA A 1 0.96 12.11 9.69
C ALA A 1 0.38 11.24 8.60
N SER A 2 0.76 11.49 7.35
CA SER A 2 0.51 10.61 6.21
C SER A 2 1.44 9.39 6.28
N ILE A 3 1.08 8.30 5.58
CA ILE A 3 1.96 7.12 5.44
C ILE A 3 3.31 7.53 4.83
N GLU A 4 3.29 8.47 3.89
CA GLU A 4 4.47 8.99 3.19
C GLU A 4 5.43 9.80 4.07
N ASP A 5 4.99 10.25 5.26
CA ASP A 5 5.84 11.01 6.19
C ASP A 5 6.85 10.12 6.94
N TYR A 6 6.76 8.80 6.75
CA TYR A 6 7.64 7.81 7.36
C TYR A 6 8.65 7.26 6.35
N TYR A 7 9.90 7.14 6.78
CA TYR A 7 11.03 6.71 5.95
C TYR A 7 11.73 5.50 6.57
N GLY A 8 12.26 4.61 5.73
CA GLY A 8 12.98 3.42 6.18
C GLY A 8 12.14 2.30 6.81
N GLU A 9 10.82 2.46 6.90
CA GLU A 9 9.87 1.44 7.39
C GLU A 9 9.03 0.87 6.25
N LEU A 10 8.27 -0.21 6.49
CA LEU A 10 7.39 -0.79 5.48
C LEU A 10 6.08 -0.01 5.38
N LYS A 11 5.86 0.69 4.26
CA LYS A 11 4.63 1.43 4.00
C LYS A 11 3.61 0.56 3.27
N ALA A 12 2.36 0.54 3.73
CA ALA A 12 1.29 -0.17 3.04
C ALA A 12 0.71 0.69 1.92
N ASP A 13 0.70 0.14 0.70
CA ASP A 13 -0.08 0.66 -0.42
C ASP A 13 -1.43 -0.07 -0.48
N PHE A 14 -2.51 0.72 -0.49
CA PHE A 14 -3.89 0.22 -0.55
C PHE A 14 -4.27 -0.03 -2.00
N ALA A 15 -3.54 -0.98 -2.58
CA ALA A 15 -3.48 -1.21 -4.01
C ALA A 15 -4.78 -1.80 -4.59
N ASN A 16 -4.93 -1.67 -5.90
CA ASN A 16 -5.73 -2.57 -6.69
C ASN A 16 -5.00 -3.92 -6.87
N LYS A 17 -5.74 -5.00 -7.15
CA LYS A 17 -5.13 -6.30 -7.49
C LYS A 17 -4.28 -6.23 -8.76
N PHE A 18 -4.58 -5.29 -9.65
CA PHE A 18 -3.70 -4.85 -10.74
C PHE A 18 -2.93 -3.63 -10.24
N LEU A 19 -1.70 -3.85 -9.76
CA LEU A 19 -0.91 -2.82 -9.10
C LEU A 19 -0.68 -1.59 -10.02
N GLY A 20 -0.77 -0.40 -9.42
CA GLY A 20 -0.77 0.89 -10.08
C GLY A 20 -2.13 1.30 -10.64
N GLY A 21 -3.16 0.46 -10.52
CA GLY A 21 -4.55 0.79 -10.80
C GLY A 21 -4.75 1.52 -12.13
N GLY A 22 -5.36 2.70 -12.07
CA GLY A 22 -5.62 3.56 -13.22
C GLY A 22 -4.52 4.58 -13.54
N ALA A 23 -3.28 4.41 -13.07
CA ALA A 23 -2.25 5.45 -13.11
C ALA A 23 -1.84 5.90 -14.52
N LEU A 24 -1.98 5.03 -15.52
CA LEU A 24 -1.77 5.37 -16.94
C LEU A 24 -3.05 5.84 -17.65
N PHE A 25 -4.16 5.93 -16.94
CA PHE A 25 -5.47 6.28 -17.46
C PHE A 25 -6.06 7.46 -16.66
N SER A 26 -7.27 7.32 -16.12
CA SER A 26 -7.99 8.38 -15.42
C SER A 26 -7.95 8.27 -13.90
N GLY A 27 -7.15 7.35 -13.35
CA GLY A 27 -7.05 7.17 -11.89
C GLY A 27 -6.24 8.31 -11.28
N CYS A 28 -6.73 8.85 -10.17
CA CYS A 28 -6.05 9.95 -9.46
C CYS A 28 -6.37 9.91 -7.95
N VAL A 29 -6.37 8.71 -7.37
CA VAL A 29 -6.55 8.51 -5.93
C VAL A 29 -5.22 8.07 -5.30
N GLN A 30 -5.23 7.50 -4.10
CA GLN A 30 -4.01 7.22 -3.34
C GLN A 30 -2.93 6.47 -4.15
N GLU A 31 -3.28 5.36 -4.80
CA GLU A 31 -2.34 4.51 -5.55
C GLU A 31 -1.79 5.24 -6.78
N GLU A 32 -2.64 5.89 -7.58
CA GLU A 32 -2.17 6.56 -8.80
C GLU A 32 -1.35 7.82 -8.53
N ILE A 33 -1.70 8.57 -7.48
CA ILE A 33 -0.88 9.70 -7.02
C ILE A 33 0.48 9.20 -6.54
N MET A 34 0.52 8.07 -5.83
CA MET A 34 1.76 7.44 -5.40
C MET A 34 2.63 7.03 -6.61
N PHE A 35 2.07 6.38 -7.62
CA PHE A 35 2.81 6.03 -8.85
C PHE A 35 3.32 7.26 -9.61
N THR A 36 2.51 8.32 -9.69
CA THR A 36 2.89 9.57 -10.35
C THR A 36 4.06 10.25 -9.62
N ASN A 37 4.04 10.27 -8.29
CA ASN A 37 5.11 10.84 -7.47
C ASN A 37 6.40 10.00 -7.46
N HIS A 38 6.30 8.71 -7.79
CA HIS A 38 7.40 7.74 -7.83
C HIS A 38 7.47 7.04 -9.21
N PRO A 39 7.90 7.72 -10.29
CA PRO A 39 7.76 7.20 -11.66
C PRO A 39 8.45 5.86 -11.95
N GLU A 40 9.44 5.47 -11.14
CA GLU A 40 10.10 4.17 -11.23
C GLU A 40 9.12 3.00 -11.05
N LEU A 41 8.02 3.21 -10.33
CA LEU A 41 7.02 2.18 -10.04
C LEU A 41 6.18 1.77 -11.25
N PHE A 42 6.13 2.57 -12.32
CA PHE A 42 5.44 2.19 -13.55
C PHE A 42 6.05 0.94 -14.20
N THR A 43 7.32 0.62 -13.93
CA THR A 43 7.96 -0.62 -14.39
C THR A 43 7.23 -1.88 -13.88
N VAL A 44 6.59 -1.78 -12.72
CA VAL A 44 5.86 -2.89 -12.09
C VAL A 44 4.61 -3.26 -12.89
N GLN A 45 3.95 -2.29 -13.54
CA GLN A 45 2.80 -2.57 -14.38
C GLN A 45 3.15 -3.39 -15.64
N LEU A 46 4.42 -3.37 -16.04
CA LEU A 46 4.93 -4.18 -17.15
C LEU A 46 5.35 -5.59 -16.71
N LEU A 47 5.80 -5.73 -15.46
CA LEU A 47 6.47 -6.94 -14.97
C LEU A 47 5.58 -7.84 -14.10
N CYS A 48 4.60 -7.27 -13.42
CA CYS A 48 3.80 -7.99 -12.43
C CYS A 48 2.39 -8.31 -12.96
N GLU A 49 2.00 -9.57 -12.84
CA GLU A 49 0.63 -10.03 -13.08
C GLU A 49 -0.32 -9.60 -11.94
N VAL A 50 -1.61 -9.87 -12.13
CA VAL A 50 -2.65 -9.65 -11.12
C VAL A 50 -2.36 -10.43 -9.83
N MET A 51 -2.43 -9.76 -8.69
CA MET A 51 -2.23 -10.39 -7.39
C MET A 51 -3.36 -11.39 -7.08
N ARG A 52 -2.99 -12.63 -6.77
CA ARG A 52 -3.90 -13.64 -6.20
C ARG A 52 -4.21 -13.35 -4.73
N PRO A 53 -5.23 -13.98 -4.12
CA PRO A 53 -5.59 -13.73 -2.72
C PRO A 53 -4.46 -13.97 -1.70
N ASN A 54 -3.46 -14.79 -2.05
CA ASN A 54 -2.32 -15.15 -1.22
C ASN A 54 -0.98 -14.50 -1.66
N GLU A 55 -1.04 -13.49 -2.52
CA GLU A 55 0.15 -12.79 -3.05
C GLU A 55 0.17 -11.33 -2.60
N CYS A 56 1.36 -10.74 -2.56
CA CYS A 56 1.57 -9.31 -2.39
C CYS A 56 2.77 -8.92 -3.24
N ILE A 57 2.94 -7.61 -3.49
CA ILE A 57 4.11 -7.11 -4.20
C ILE A 57 4.89 -6.20 -3.26
N PHE A 58 6.18 -6.50 -3.09
CA PHE A 58 7.12 -5.65 -2.37
C PHE A 58 7.90 -4.79 -3.35
N LEU A 59 7.98 -3.50 -3.06
CA LEU A 59 8.76 -2.53 -3.83
C LEU A 59 9.82 -1.96 -2.91
N SER A 60 11.06 -1.90 -3.39
CA SER A 60 12.20 -1.40 -2.62
C SER A 60 13.13 -0.59 -3.50
N GLY A 61 13.82 0.40 -2.92
CA GLY A 61 14.83 1.17 -3.65
C GLY A 61 14.29 2.33 -4.47
N TYR A 62 12.98 2.59 -4.39
CA TYR A 62 12.31 3.66 -5.13
C TYR A 62 12.46 5.01 -4.44
N LYS A 63 12.33 6.10 -5.19
CA LYS A 63 12.34 7.47 -4.64
C LYS A 63 11.10 8.24 -5.06
N LYS A 64 10.73 9.21 -4.23
CA LYS A 64 9.77 10.23 -4.59
C LYS A 64 10.49 11.33 -5.34
N TYR A 65 9.99 11.66 -6.53
CA TYR A 65 10.56 12.68 -7.40
C TYR A 65 9.73 13.96 -7.40
N PHE A 66 8.42 13.81 -7.20
CA PHE A 66 7.45 14.90 -7.30
C PHE A 66 6.59 14.98 -6.06
N LYS A 67 6.24 16.20 -5.69
CA LYS A 67 5.21 16.50 -4.71
C LYS A 67 3.90 16.74 -5.43
N ASN A 68 2.81 16.40 -4.75
CA ASN A 68 1.45 16.61 -5.21
C ASN A 68 0.66 17.32 -4.10
N LYS A 69 -0.27 18.17 -4.51
CA LYS A 69 -1.32 18.72 -3.64
C LYS A 69 -2.69 18.41 -4.27
N GLY A 70 -3.73 18.43 -3.45
CA GLY A 70 -5.08 18.01 -3.88
C GLY A 70 -5.25 16.49 -3.95
N TYR A 71 -6.40 16.05 -4.45
CA TYR A 71 -6.76 14.63 -4.55
C TYR A 71 -7.89 14.44 -5.58
N GLY A 72 -7.87 13.36 -6.36
CA GLY A 72 -8.84 13.16 -7.43
C GLY A 72 -8.78 14.31 -8.43
N TRP A 73 -9.93 14.95 -8.68
CA TRP A 73 -10.04 16.05 -9.64
C TRP A 73 -9.29 17.34 -9.27
N THR A 74 -8.83 17.48 -8.01
CA THR A 74 -8.05 18.65 -7.58
C THR A 74 -6.55 18.38 -7.50
N ALA A 75 -6.12 17.16 -7.87
CA ALA A 75 -4.72 16.80 -7.81
C ALA A 75 -3.88 17.62 -8.81
N GLU A 76 -2.81 18.22 -8.33
CA GLU A 76 -1.92 19.06 -9.12
C GLU A 76 -0.45 18.87 -8.68
N TYR A 77 0.47 19.16 -9.60
CA TYR A 77 1.90 19.13 -9.33
C TYR A 77 2.29 20.24 -8.34
N ASP A 78 3.08 19.89 -7.32
CA ASP A 78 3.48 20.79 -6.24
C ASP A 78 5.01 20.96 -6.14
N GLY A 79 5.73 20.69 -7.23
CA GLY A 79 7.18 20.85 -7.31
C GLY A 79 7.97 19.56 -7.07
N HIS A 80 9.29 19.70 -7.09
CA HIS A 80 10.21 18.58 -6.91
C HIS A 80 10.27 18.15 -5.44
N GLU A 81 10.41 16.85 -5.21
CA GLU A 81 10.76 16.34 -3.90
C GLU A 81 12.21 16.71 -3.56
N THR A 82 12.45 17.13 -2.31
CA THR A 82 13.76 17.57 -1.83
C THR A 82 14.28 16.71 -0.69
N HIS A 83 13.54 15.66 -0.31
CA HIS A 83 13.97 14.74 0.74
C HIS A 83 15.30 14.06 0.40
N GLU A 84 16.23 14.08 1.36
CA GLU A 84 17.52 13.40 1.26
C GLU A 84 17.40 11.96 1.76
N TYR A 85 17.36 11.02 0.81
CA TYR A 85 17.26 9.59 1.11
C TYR A 85 18.55 9.02 1.69
N LYS A 86 18.40 8.06 2.62
CA LYS A 86 19.47 7.13 2.99
C LYS A 86 19.61 6.05 1.94
N TYR A 87 20.82 5.54 1.77
CA TYR A 87 21.16 4.52 0.79
C TYR A 87 21.77 3.28 1.44
N ASP A 88 21.46 2.12 0.88
CA ASP A 88 22.10 0.87 1.25
C ASP A 88 23.49 0.70 0.57
N VAL A 89 24.14 -0.43 0.83
CA VAL A 89 25.45 -0.77 0.24
C VAL A 89 25.44 -0.87 -1.28
N ASN A 90 24.28 -1.08 -1.89
CA ASN A 90 24.07 -1.16 -3.33
C ASN A 90 23.64 0.17 -3.95
N LYS A 91 23.64 1.27 -3.17
CA LYS A 91 23.18 2.60 -3.56
C LYS A 91 21.69 2.66 -3.91
N GLN A 92 20.87 1.76 -3.36
CA GLN A 92 19.42 1.82 -3.45
C GLN A 92 18.86 2.64 -2.28
N ALA A 93 17.81 3.42 -2.51
CA ALA A 93 17.15 4.15 -1.44
C ALA A 93 16.57 3.16 -0.41
N ILE A 94 16.75 3.43 0.88
CA ILE A 94 16.22 2.59 1.96
C ILE A 94 14.74 2.94 2.16
N GLU A 95 13.91 2.49 1.23
CA GLU A 95 12.46 2.71 1.19
C GLU A 95 11.75 1.43 0.78
N TYR A 96 10.59 1.17 1.38
CA TYR A 96 9.86 -0.09 1.20
C TYR A 96 8.35 0.13 1.14
N ILE A 97 7.70 -0.43 0.12
CA ILE A 97 6.23 -0.55 0.01
C ILE A 97 5.84 -2.03 0.01
N THR A 98 4.73 -2.32 0.69
CA THR A 98 3.93 -3.52 0.46
C THR A 98 2.61 -3.15 -0.21
N ALA A 99 2.41 -3.60 -1.44
CA ALA A 99 1.13 -3.49 -2.13
C ALA A 99 0.24 -4.67 -1.78
N ILE A 100 -0.94 -4.36 -1.22
CA ILE A 100 -1.96 -5.35 -0.85
C ILE A 100 -3.36 -4.87 -1.25
N ASP A 101 -4.08 -5.70 -2.00
CA ASP A 101 -5.44 -5.40 -2.43
C ASP A 101 -6.50 -5.86 -1.43
N ALA A 102 -7.41 -4.98 -1.03
CA ALA A 102 -8.57 -5.33 -0.21
C ALA A 102 -9.72 -5.87 -1.06
N LEU A 103 -10.65 -6.61 -0.44
CA LEU A 103 -11.92 -6.95 -1.08
C LEU A 103 -12.83 -5.73 -1.20
N HIS A 104 -13.56 -5.67 -2.31
CA HIS A 104 -14.57 -4.64 -2.58
C HIS A 104 -15.94 -5.07 -2.02
N PHE A 105 -16.47 -4.29 -1.08
CA PHE A 105 -17.72 -4.56 -0.35
C PHE A 105 -18.87 -3.62 -0.70
N VAL A 106 -18.65 -2.60 -1.53
CA VAL A 106 -19.74 -1.73 -2.00
C VAL A 106 -20.82 -2.60 -2.65
N HIS A 107 -22.08 -2.35 -2.27
CA HIS A 107 -23.29 -3.08 -2.71
C HIS A 107 -23.41 -4.55 -2.26
N LYS A 108 -22.49 -5.09 -1.43
CA LYS A 108 -22.55 -6.49 -0.94
C LYS A 108 -23.27 -6.67 0.40
N GLY A 109 -23.82 -5.59 0.96
CA GLY A 109 -24.43 -5.56 2.29
C GLY A 109 -23.40 -5.50 3.41
N TYR A 110 -23.68 -4.70 4.45
CA TYR A 110 -22.72 -4.37 5.51
C TYR A 110 -22.16 -5.61 6.24
N GLY A 111 -22.98 -6.66 6.40
CA GLY A 111 -22.63 -7.89 7.11
C GLY A 111 -21.67 -8.84 6.38
N ALA A 112 -21.53 -8.74 5.05
CA ALA A 112 -20.77 -9.73 4.27
C ALA A 112 -19.30 -9.83 4.69
N GLN A 113 -18.68 -8.68 4.97
CA GLN A 113 -17.27 -8.58 5.38
C GLN A 113 -16.95 -9.25 6.72
N PHE A 114 -17.95 -9.57 7.54
CA PHE A 114 -17.78 -10.22 8.84
C PHE A 114 -17.85 -11.75 8.75
N SER A 115 -18.10 -12.32 7.57
CA SER A 115 -18.03 -13.77 7.37
C SER A 115 -16.61 -14.28 7.59
N ALA A 116 -16.48 -15.45 8.22
CA ALA A 116 -15.19 -16.04 8.55
C ALA A 116 -14.29 -16.23 7.31
N GLU A 117 -14.88 -16.60 6.17
CA GLU A 117 -14.16 -16.75 4.90
C GLU A 117 -13.50 -15.43 4.44
N LEU A 118 -14.26 -14.34 4.40
CA LEU A 118 -13.76 -13.07 3.91
C LEU A 118 -12.81 -12.41 4.92
N VAL A 119 -13.06 -12.56 6.22
CA VAL A 119 -12.10 -12.16 7.26
C VAL A 119 -10.79 -12.92 7.10
N ASN A 120 -10.82 -14.24 6.91
CA ASN A 120 -9.62 -15.05 6.71
C ASN A 120 -8.85 -14.64 5.45
N ARG A 121 -9.55 -14.32 4.35
CA ARG A 121 -8.91 -13.80 3.14
C ARG A 121 -8.12 -12.53 3.44
N GLU A 122 -8.73 -11.58 4.14
CA GLU A 122 -8.10 -10.29 4.43
C GLU A 122 -6.94 -10.42 5.43
N ILE A 123 -7.05 -11.33 6.40
CA ILE A 123 -5.93 -11.70 7.28
C ILE A 123 -4.78 -12.30 6.47
N LEU A 124 -5.05 -13.24 5.57
CA LEU A 124 -4.03 -13.87 4.74
C LEU A 124 -3.31 -12.85 3.85
N LYS A 125 -4.05 -11.95 3.23
CA LYS A 125 -3.50 -10.88 2.39
C LYS A 125 -2.61 -9.93 3.19
N ALA A 126 -3.09 -9.44 4.34
CA ALA A 126 -2.32 -8.58 5.22
C ALA A 126 -1.08 -9.31 5.76
N TYR A 127 -1.22 -10.57 6.18
CA TYR A 127 -0.09 -11.40 6.62
C TYR A 127 0.97 -11.55 5.52
N CYS A 128 0.55 -11.85 4.29
CA CYS A 128 1.43 -11.95 3.13
C CYS A 128 2.24 -10.66 2.95
N GLY A 129 1.56 -9.51 2.91
CA GLY A 129 2.19 -8.20 2.76
C GLY A 129 3.02 -7.73 3.95
N PHE A 130 2.69 -8.13 5.18
CA PHE A 130 3.43 -7.66 6.36
C PHE A 130 4.62 -8.56 6.69
N ASN A 131 4.68 -9.78 6.14
CA ASN A 131 5.77 -10.73 6.35
C ASN A 131 7.05 -10.37 5.55
N PHE A 132 7.38 -9.08 5.49
CA PHE A 132 8.55 -8.56 4.80
C PHE A 132 9.85 -8.97 5.52
N LYS A 133 10.67 -9.76 4.83
CA LYS A 133 11.88 -10.42 5.35
C LYS A 133 13.10 -9.49 5.39
N ASN A 134 12.92 -8.28 5.89
CA ASN A 134 14.01 -7.37 6.19
C ASN A 134 14.13 -7.15 7.71
N PRO A 135 15.23 -7.62 8.36
CA PRO A 135 15.41 -7.47 9.80
C PRO A 135 15.50 -6.04 10.30
N SER A 136 15.90 -5.07 9.46
CA SER A 136 15.98 -3.65 9.85
C SER A 136 14.60 -3.00 9.98
N VAL A 137 13.59 -3.53 9.29
CA VAL A 137 12.24 -2.99 9.27
C VAL A 137 11.43 -3.60 10.40
N LYS A 138 11.12 -2.78 11.41
CA LYS A 138 10.40 -3.21 12.61
C LYS A 138 8.93 -2.83 12.60
N LYS A 139 8.55 -1.83 11.79
CA LYS A 139 7.21 -1.28 11.78
C LYS A 139 6.55 -1.38 10.41
N VAL A 140 5.23 -1.56 10.43
CA VAL A 140 4.36 -1.44 9.26
C VAL A 140 3.57 -0.14 9.40
N ILE A 141 3.80 0.80 8.49
CA ILE A 141 3.08 2.07 8.41
C ILE A 141 1.85 1.86 7.54
N THR A 142 0.67 1.85 8.16
CA THR A 142 -0.60 1.58 7.47
C THR A 142 -1.71 2.53 7.96
N GLY A 143 -2.96 2.24 7.58
CA GLY A 143 -4.14 3.05 7.89
C GLY A 143 -5.45 2.36 7.49
N ASN A 144 -6.36 3.13 6.89
CA ASN A 144 -7.73 2.71 6.55
C ASN A 144 -7.81 1.82 5.29
N TRP A 145 -7.02 0.73 5.26
CA TRP A 145 -6.90 -0.19 4.13
C TRP A 145 -8.25 -0.76 3.68
N GLY A 146 -8.67 -0.42 2.46
CA GLY A 146 -9.92 -0.88 1.87
C GLY A 146 -11.19 -0.25 2.45
N CYS A 147 -11.09 0.79 3.29
CA CYS A 147 -12.27 1.39 3.94
C CYS A 147 -12.88 2.57 3.16
N GLY A 148 -12.17 3.12 2.18
CA GLY A 148 -12.65 4.21 1.32
C GLY A 148 -13.54 3.69 0.19
N ALA A 149 -13.04 3.78 -1.04
CA ALA A 149 -13.77 3.33 -2.24
C ALA A 149 -14.24 1.87 -2.19
N PHE A 150 -13.61 1.03 -1.36
CA PHE A 150 -13.93 -0.40 -1.27
C PHE A 150 -14.96 -0.73 -0.18
N GLY A 151 -15.36 0.24 0.66
CA GLY A 151 -16.46 0.10 1.61
C GLY A 151 -16.18 -0.81 2.81
N GLY A 152 -14.92 -1.07 3.15
CA GLY A 152 -14.53 -1.82 4.34
C GLY A 152 -14.84 -1.09 5.65
N ASN A 153 -15.12 -1.86 6.69
CA ASN A 153 -15.34 -1.38 8.05
C ASN A 153 -14.00 -1.08 8.73
N ILE A 154 -13.82 0.17 9.19
CA ILE A 154 -12.56 0.65 9.79
C ILE A 154 -12.15 -0.18 11.03
N PRO A 155 -13.01 -0.38 12.06
CA PRO A 155 -12.65 -1.21 13.21
C PRO A 155 -12.22 -2.64 12.84
N LEU A 156 -12.95 -3.30 11.93
CA LEU A 156 -12.63 -4.65 11.46
C LEU A 156 -11.26 -4.68 10.77
N LYS A 157 -11.01 -3.75 9.85
CA LYS A 157 -9.73 -3.64 9.13
C LYS A 157 -8.56 -3.31 10.04
N PHE A 158 -8.77 -2.52 11.08
CA PHE A 158 -7.76 -2.27 12.11
C PHE A 158 -7.37 -3.57 12.83
N ILE A 159 -8.34 -4.35 13.33
CA ILE A 159 -8.08 -5.62 14.03
C ILE A 159 -7.37 -6.62 13.11
N ILE A 160 -7.80 -6.74 11.86
CA ILE A 160 -7.18 -7.63 10.87
C ILE A 160 -5.70 -7.28 10.66
N GLN A 161 -5.40 -6.00 10.45
CA GLN A 161 -4.03 -5.55 10.25
C GLN A 161 -3.18 -5.73 11.50
N TRP A 162 -3.73 -5.40 12.68
CA TRP A 162 -3.04 -5.59 13.95
C TRP A 162 -2.71 -7.06 14.22
N LEU A 163 -3.64 -7.98 13.92
CA LEU A 163 -3.41 -9.41 14.01
C LEU A 163 -2.29 -9.85 13.04
N ALA A 164 -2.33 -9.41 11.79
CA ALA A 164 -1.31 -9.73 10.80
C ALA A 164 0.08 -9.23 11.24
N CYS A 165 0.21 -7.98 11.70
CA CYS A 165 1.44 -7.42 12.27
C CYS A 165 1.93 -8.25 13.47
N SER A 166 1.02 -8.63 14.38
CA SER A 166 1.34 -9.47 15.54
C SER A 166 1.92 -10.83 15.13
N LEU A 167 1.33 -11.49 14.12
CA LEU A 167 1.79 -12.78 13.61
C LEU A 167 3.18 -12.72 12.98
N VAL A 168 3.54 -11.59 12.37
CA VAL A 168 4.86 -11.38 11.74
C VAL A 168 5.86 -10.68 12.66
N LYS A 169 5.48 -10.40 13.91
CA LYS A 169 6.30 -9.72 14.93
C LYS A 169 6.79 -8.34 14.49
N LYS A 170 5.89 -7.55 13.89
CA LYS A 170 6.12 -6.14 13.56
C LYS A 170 5.18 -5.23 14.34
N GLU A 171 5.66 -4.03 14.65
CA GLU A 171 4.83 -2.96 15.18
C GLU A 171 3.93 -2.40 14.07
N MET A 172 2.78 -1.84 14.45
CA MET A 172 1.87 -1.10 13.57
C MET A 172 1.83 0.37 13.99
#